data_AF-A0A7L4B6M2-F1
#
_entry.id   AF-A0A7L4B6M2-F1
#
_cell.length_a   1.000
_cell.length_b   1.000
_cell.length_c   1.000
_cell.angle_alpha   90.00
_cell.angle_beta   90.00
_cell.angle_gamma   90.00
#
_symmetry.space_group_name_H-M   'P 1'
#
loop_
_entity.id
_entity.type
_entity.pdbx_description
1 polymer ?
#
loop_
_entity_poly.entity_id
_entity_poly.type
_entity_poly.pdbx_seq_one_letter_code
_entity_poly.pdbx_strand_id
1 'polypeptide(L)' 'RSHFSLPSLQVSKCSEEIKNYIEERSGEDPLVKGVPEDKNPFKEKGGCVIA' A
#
# COMPACT_ATOMS: atom_id res chain seq x y z
N ARG A 1 8.91 25.12 -20.37
CA ARG A 1 7.84 24.11 -20.54
C ARG A 1 8.53 22.79 -20.88
N SER A 2 8.86 21.99 -19.86
CA SER A 2 9.76 20.84 -20.00
C SER A 2 9.03 19.49 -19.92
N HIS A 3 7.70 19.47 -20.12
CA HIS A 3 6.91 18.23 -20.26
C HIS A 3 7.07 17.63 -21.66
N PHE A 4 8.29 17.69 -22.21
CA PHE A 4 8.61 17.26 -23.55
C PHE A 4 8.56 15.72 -23.60
N SER A 5 7.43 15.20 -24.09
CA SER A 5 7.17 13.84 -24.57
C SER A 5 7.86 12.70 -23.83
N LEU A 6 7.37 12.35 -22.64
CA LEU A 6 7.56 10.99 -22.14
C LEU A 6 6.60 10.07 -22.91
N PRO A 7 7.05 8.91 -23.42
CA PRO A 7 6.17 7.94 -24.03
C PRO A 7 5.14 7.48 -22.99
N SER A 8 3.85 7.58 -23.34
CA SER A 8 2.76 7.11 -22.48
C SER A 8 2.64 5.59 -22.59
N LEU A 9 2.45 4.94 -21.45
CA LEU A 9 2.12 3.52 -21.39
C LEU A 9 0.61 3.33 -21.58
N GLN A 10 0.20 2.19 -22.15
CA GLN A 10 -1.22 1.88 -22.29
C GLN A 10 -1.82 1.67 -20.89
N VAL A 11 -2.90 2.42 -20.60
CA VAL A 11 -3.57 2.37 -19.29
C VAL A 11 -3.98 0.94 -18.93
N SER A 12 -4.49 0.16 -19.89
CA SER A 12 -4.88 -1.24 -19.66
C SER A 12 -3.71 -2.11 -19.19
N LYS A 13 -2.52 -1.94 -19.78
CA LYS A 13 -1.31 -2.68 -19.40
C LYS A 13 -0.84 -2.29 -18.00
N CYS A 14 -0.77 -0.99 -17.73
CA CYS A 14 -0.38 -0.52 -16.39
C CYS A 14 -1.38 -0.99 -15.31
N SER A 15 -2.68 -0.97 -15.60
CA SER A 15 -3.69 -1.45 -14.65
C SER A 15 -3.54 -2.94 -14.35
N GLU A 16 -3.20 -3.76 -15.35
CA GLU A 16 -2.95 -5.20 -15.16
C GLU A 16 -1.70 -5.45 -14.32
N GLU A 17 -0.60 -4.76 -14.63
CA GLU A 17 0.66 -4.88 -13.87
C GLU A 17 0.48 -4.47 -12.40
N ILE A 18 -0.21 -3.34 -12.16
CA ILE A 18 -0.50 -2.86 -10.80
C ILE A 18 -1.38 -3.87 -10.06
N LYS A 19 -2.40 -4.41 -10.73
CA LYS A 19 -3.29 -5.40 -10.13
C LYS A 19 -2.52 -6.65 -9.70
N ASN A 20 -1.73 -7.22 -10.60
CA ASN A 20 -0.96 -8.44 -10.31
C ASN A 20 0.01 -8.21 -9.14
N TYR A 21 0.72 -7.08 -9.13
CA TYR A 21 1.61 -6.71 -8.04
C TYR A 21 0.89 -6.62 -6.68
N ILE A 22 -0.30 -6.03 -6.65
CA ILE A 22 -1.11 -5.94 -5.43
C ILE A 22 -1.54 -7.34 -4.99
N GLU A 23 -2.07 -8.16 -5.89
CA GLU A 23 -2.58 -9.51 -5.58
C GLU A 23 -1.47 -10.42 -5.02
N GLU A 24 -0.26 -10.38 -5.58
CA GLU A 24 0.88 -11.17 -5.13
C GLU A 24 1.32 -10.83 -3.69
N ARG A 25 1.13 -9.58 -3.26
CA ARG A 25 1.66 -9.04 -1.99
C ARG A 25 0.58 -8.84 -0.94
N SER A 26 -0.69 -8.77 -1.34
CA SER A 26 -1.82 -8.52 -0.46
C SER A 26 -1.97 -9.58 0.64
N GLY A 27 -1.53 -10.83 0.37
CA GLY A 27 -1.55 -11.91 1.35
C GLY A 27 -0.58 -11.74 2.53
N GLU A 28 0.39 -10.82 2.44
CA GLU A 28 1.35 -10.48 3.48
C GLU A 28 1.10 -9.09 4.09
N ASP A 29 0.15 -8.33 3.51
CA ASP A 29 -0.13 -6.96 3.95
C ASP A 29 -0.76 -6.96 5.36
N PRO A 30 -0.08 -6.38 6.37
CA PRO A 30 -0.56 -6.31 7.75
C PRO A 30 -1.93 -5.65 7.92
N LEU A 31 -2.28 -4.71 7.05
CA LEU A 31 -3.51 -3.94 7.11
C LEU A 31 -4.66 -4.67 6.40
N VAL A 32 -4.36 -5.49 5.39
CA VAL A 32 -5.36 -6.32 4.72
C VAL A 32 -5.65 -7.59 5.52
N LYS A 33 -4.62 -8.33 5.94
CA LYS A 33 -4.77 -9.61 6.63
C LYS A 33 -4.99 -9.48 8.15
N GLY A 34 -4.62 -8.33 8.70
CA GLY A 34 -4.52 -8.11 10.14
C GLY A 34 -3.23 -8.68 10.71
N VAL A 35 -2.75 -8.08 11.80
CA VAL A 35 -1.61 -8.58 12.59
C VAL A 35 -2.07 -9.07 13.96
N PRO A 36 -1.49 -10.17 14.47
CA PRO A 36 -1.74 -10.61 15.84
C PRO A 36 -1.41 -9.48 16.84
N GLU A 37 -2.18 -9.42 17.93
CA GLU A 37 -2.07 -8.33 18.91
C GLU A 37 -0.65 -8.18 19.46
N ASP A 38 0.06 -9.27 19.71
CA ASP A 38 1.43 -9.26 20.27
C ASP A 38 2.51 -8.86 19.26
N LYS A 39 2.20 -8.88 17.97
CA LYS A 39 3.09 -8.43 16.89
C LYS A 39 2.78 -7.02 16.40
N ASN A 40 1.70 -6.41 16.89
CA ASN A 40 1.33 -5.06 16.49
C ASN A 40 2.19 -4.03 17.26
N PRO A 41 3.11 -3.31 16.58
CA PRO A 41 3.94 -2.30 17.25
C PRO A 41 3.15 -1.12 17.81
N PHE A 42 1.87 -1.01 17.46
CA PHE A 42 0.95 0.03 17.93
C PHE A 42 -0.04 -0.45 19.01
N LYS A 43 0.16 -1.65 19.57
CA LYS A 43 -0.70 -2.20 20.63
C LYS A 43 -0.77 -1.29 21.85
N GLU A 44 0.39 -0.81 22.33
CA GLU A 44 0.48 0.09 23.49
C GLU A 44 0.42 1.56 23.06
N LYS A 45 -0.53 1.92 22.19
CA LYS A 45 -0.87 3.32 21.97
C LYS A 45 -1.60 3.82 23.21
N GLY A 46 -0.85 4.33 24.18
CA GLY A 46 -1.38 5.28 25.16
C GLY A 46 -2.19 6.31 24.38
N GLY A 47 -3.48 6.42 24.69
CA GLY A 47 -4.42 7.25 23.95
C GLY A 47 -3.91 8.67 23.77
N CYS A 48 -4.40 9.38 22.76
CA CYS A 48 -4.06 10.77 22.53
C CYS A 48 -4.31 11.57 23.82
N VAL A 49 -3.25 11.96 24.51
CA VAL A 49 -3.32 12.80 25.71
C VAL A 49 -3.41 14.23 25.21
N ILE A 50 -4.60 14.81 25.27
CA ILE A 50 -4.75 16.26 25.09
C ILE A 50 -4.40 16.88 26.45
N ALA A 51 -3.15 17.30 26.59
CA ALA A 51 -2.70 18.11 27.72
C ALA A 51 -3.01 19.60 27.48
#